data_AF-A0A961SM08-F1
#
_entry.id   AF-A0A961SM08-F1
#
_cell.length_a   1.000
_cell.length_b   1.000
_cell.length_c   1.000
_cell.angle_alpha   90.00
_cell.angle_beta   90.00
_cell.angle_gamma   90.00
#
_symmetry.space_group_name_H-M   'P 1'
#
loop_
_entity.id
_entity.type
_entity.pdbx_description
1 polymer ?
#
loop_
_entity_poly.entity_id
_entity_poly.type
_entity_poly.pdbx_seq_one_letter_code
_entity_poly.pdbx_strand_id
1 'polypeptide(L)'
;MTLFSRYMFRQVTSAFLLILLTLTAIIWLATALKELDLITSQGQGLALFFHMTALSLPSLITLIAPNAVLMACLYTLDRMNGDSEIIVMTAAGATVWRICRPLIALAVIVSMVILLVNVFVNPACMRALRDLITQVRADLISQVLQPGRFSSPERGLTFHIRDRSKDGELLGLLFHDERDSKQVMSYLAERGRILSNEKGSFLIMFDGYVHRYDAKNKEKSVQIIKFDQNMVDLSKFGPQNKSGNKLEPKQMPLMELINPPDDEKFDEKDYGQLRYELHERLATPIYPIAFIFIAIALMGQART
;
A
#
# COMPACT_ATOMS: atom_id res chain seq x y z
N MET A 1 -9.18 15.06 -38.22
CA MET A 1 -7.84 15.43 -37.72
C MET A 1 -6.92 15.67 -38.91
N THR A 2 -6.17 16.77 -38.92
CA THR A 2 -5.13 17.01 -39.95
C THR A 2 -4.00 16.00 -39.82
N LEU A 3 -3.36 15.61 -40.93
CA LEU A 3 -2.35 14.54 -40.99
C LEU A 3 -1.21 14.76 -39.96
N PHE A 4 -0.79 16.02 -39.80
CA PHE A 4 0.17 16.46 -38.79
C PHE A 4 -0.29 16.21 -37.35
N SER A 5 -1.54 16.53 -37.00
CA SER A 5 -2.04 16.32 -35.63
C SER A 5 -2.07 14.85 -35.25
N ARG A 6 -2.34 13.96 -36.22
CA ARG A 6 -2.28 12.51 -36.02
C ARG A 6 -0.84 12.03 -35.83
N TYR A 7 0.09 12.57 -36.60
CA TYR A 7 1.53 12.29 -36.45
C TYR A 7 2.02 12.70 -35.06
N MET A 8 1.79 13.95 -34.67
CA MET A 8 2.14 14.46 -33.34
C MET A 8 1.51 13.66 -32.21
N PHE A 9 0.21 13.38 -32.30
CA PHE A 9 -0.50 12.60 -31.28
C PHE A 9 0.12 11.21 -31.11
N ARG A 10 0.47 10.54 -32.21
CA ARG A 10 1.15 9.23 -32.16
C ARG A 10 2.53 9.33 -31.52
N GLN A 11 3.30 10.36 -31.86
CA GLN A 11 4.64 10.58 -31.33
C GLN A 11 4.60 10.82 -29.81
N VAL A 12 3.78 11.78 -29.35
CA VAL A 12 3.66 12.07 -27.91
C VAL A 12 3.08 10.90 -27.12
N THR A 13 2.11 10.18 -27.68
CA THR A 13 1.53 8.99 -27.02
C THR A 13 2.57 7.87 -26.89
N SER A 14 3.37 7.63 -27.93
CA SER A 14 4.43 6.62 -27.90
C SER A 14 5.53 6.95 -26.88
N ALA A 15 5.95 8.23 -26.82
CA ALA A 15 6.89 8.71 -25.81
C ALA A 15 6.31 8.57 -24.40
N PHE A 16 5.04 8.95 -24.21
CA PHE A 16 4.34 8.82 -22.94
C PHE A 16 4.28 7.37 -22.45
N LEU A 17 3.85 6.43 -23.30
CA LEU A 17 3.77 5.03 -22.92
C LEU A 17 5.14 4.44 -22.55
N LEU A 18 6.18 4.79 -23.30
CA LEU A 18 7.55 4.33 -23.04
C LEU A 18 8.05 4.87 -21.69
N ILE A 19 7.91 6.17 -21.45
CA ILE A 19 8.34 6.83 -20.20
C ILE A 19 7.52 6.31 -19.01
N LEU A 20 6.21 6.17 -19.17
CA LEU A 20 5.34 5.63 -18.12
C LEU A 20 5.75 4.21 -17.75
N LEU A 21 5.98 3.34 -18.75
CA LEU A 21 6.38 1.96 -18.52
C LEU A 21 7.73 1.88 -17.83
N THR A 22 8.72 2.64 -18.30
CA THR A 22 10.06 2.64 -17.69
C THR A 22 10.05 3.17 -16.25
N LEU A 23 9.41 4.31 -15.97
CA LEU A 23 9.29 4.83 -14.61
C LEU A 23 8.52 3.90 -13.69
N THR A 24 7.40 3.34 -14.19
CA THR A 24 6.60 2.38 -13.42
C THR A 24 7.40 1.13 -13.10
N ALA A 25 8.12 0.56 -14.07
CA ALA A 25 8.94 -0.64 -13.86
C ALA A 25 10.06 -0.40 -12.83
N ILE A 26 10.77 0.73 -12.91
CA ILE A 26 11.85 1.07 -11.99
C ILE A 26 11.31 1.22 -10.55
N ILE A 27 10.24 2.00 -10.38
CA ILE A 27 9.66 2.27 -9.06
C ILE A 27 9.02 0.99 -8.50
N TRP A 28 8.30 0.24 -9.32
CA TRP A 28 7.68 -1.02 -8.91
C TRP A 28 8.73 -2.03 -8.46
N LEU A 29 9.83 -2.18 -9.20
CA LEU A 29 10.92 -3.09 -8.82
C LEU A 29 11.56 -2.65 -7.49
N ALA A 30 11.80 -1.34 -7.31
CA ALA A 30 12.36 -0.81 -6.06
C ALA A 30 11.44 -1.05 -4.86
N THR A 31 10.14 -0.81 -5.01
CA THR A 31 9.14 -1.07 -3.95
C THR A 31 9.02 -2.57 -3.69
N ALA A 32 8.99 -3.39 -4.72
CA ALA A 32 8.94 -4.84 -4.60
C ALA A 32 10.15 -5.38 -3.82
N LEU A 33 11.37 -4.99 -4.18
CA LEU A 33 12.57 -5.44 -3.47
C LEU A 33 12.56 -5.06 -1.98
N LYS A 34 12.08 -3.86 -1.64
CA LYS A 34 11.96 -3.41 -0.25
C LYS A 34 10.95 -4.24 0.55
N GLU A 35 9.84 -4.63 -0.06
CA GLU A 35 8.80 -5.45 0.57
C GLU A 35 9.14 -6.94 0.60
N LEU A 36 10.03 -7.39 -0.29
CA LEU A 36 10.47 -8.77 -0.37
C LEU A 36 11.23 -9.21 0.89
N ASP A 37 11.99 -8.32 1.53
CA ASP A 37 12.67 -8.61 2.81
C ASP A 37 11.67 -8.90 3.94
N LEU A 38 10.57 -8.14 3.99
CA LEU A 38 9.49 -8.34 4.96
C LEU A 38 8.80 -9.70 4.75
N ILE A 39 8.56 -10.07 3.50
CA ILE A 39 7.75 -11.26 3.15
C ILE A 39 8.59 -12.55 3.14
N THR A 40 9.86 -12.48 2.74
CA THR A 40 10.79 -13.62 2.79
C THR A 40 11.07 -14.06 4.24
N SER A 41 11.09 -13.11 5.19
CA SER A 41 11.21 -13.42 6.62
C SER A 41 10.04 -14.26 7.16
N GLN A 42 8.91 -14.25 6.46
CA GLN A 42 7.65 -14.88 6.83
C GLN A 42 7.34 -16.17 6.05
N GLY A 43 8.24 -16.62 5.16
CA GLY A 43 8.14 -17.92 4.48
C GLY A 43 7.01 -18.04 3.43
N GLN A 44 6.54 -16.93 2.88
CA GLN A 44 5.47 -16.93 1.87
C GLN A 44 5.99 -17.23 0.46
N GLY A 45 5.12 -17.79 -0.38
CA GLY A 45 5.44 -18.06 -1.78
C GLY A 45 5.57 -16.79 -2.61
N LEU A 46 6.58 -16.75 -3.49
CA LEU A 46 6.86 -15.63 -4.42
C LEU A 46 5.63 -15.21 -5.26
N ALA A 47 4.75 -16.15 -5.60
CA ALA A 47 3.54 -15.86 -6.38
C ALA A 47 2.56 -14.92 -5.62
N LEU A 48 2.40 -15.12 -4.31
CA LEU A 48 1.54 -14.28 -3.47
C LEU A 48 2.11 -12.86 -3.37
N PHE A 49 3.43 -12.77 -3.22
CA PHE A 49 4.16 -11.50 -3.22
C PHE A 49 3.94 -10.69 -4.52
N PHE A 50 4.08 -11.34 -5.68
CA PHE A 50 3.80 -10.68 -6.96
C PHE A 50 2.33 -10.25 -7.09
N HIS A 51 1.39 -11.03 -6.54
CA HIS A 51 -0.02 -10.64 -6.53
C HIS A 51 -0.27 -9.39 -5.67
N MET A 52 0.33 -9.32 -4.47
CA MET A 52 0.24 -8.16 -3.58
C MET A 52 0.78 -6.89 -4.23
N THR A 53 2.00 -6.97 -4.75
CA THR A 53 2.66 -5.82 -5.39
C THR A 53 1.97 -5.40 -6.68
N ALA A 54 1.35 -6.33 -7.41
CA ALA A 54 0.54 -6.02 -8.59
C ALA A 54 -0.75 -5.25 -8.23
N LEU A 55 -1.36 -5.53 -7.09
CA LEU A 55 -2.52 -4.77 -6.60
C LEU A 55 -2.17 -3.31 -6.26
N SER A 56 -0.91 -3.00 -5.99
CA SER A 56 -0.43 -1.64 -5.75
C SER A 56 -0.09 -0.87 -7.05
N LEU A 57 0.03 -1.56 -8.19
CA LEU A 57 0.39 -0.94 -9.47
C LEU A 57 -0.56 0.18 -9.92
N PRO A 58 -1.90 0.06 -9.83
CA PRO A 58 -2.79 1.13 -10.27
C PRO A 58 -2.52 2.45 -9.55
N SER A 59 -2.26 2.40 -8.24
CA SER A 59 -1.93 3.59 -7.44
C SER A 59 -0.57 4.18 -7.83
N LEU A 60 0.41 3.35 -8.18
CA LEU A 60 1.71 3.83 -8.66
C LEU A 60 1.56 4.51 -10.02
N ILE A 61 0.78 3.92 -10.93
CA ILE A 61 0.56 4.46 -12.28
C ILE A 61 -0.13 5.83 -12.21
N THR A 62 -1.15 6.01 -11.36
CA THR A 62 -1.83 7.30 -11.23
C THR A 62 -0.95 8.39 -10.64
N LEU A 63 0.02 8.03 -9.80
CA LEU A 63 1.03 8.95 -9.26
C LEU A 63 2.09 9.34 -10.31
N ILE A 64 2.52 8.38 -11.13
CA ILE A 64 3.62 8.58 -12.10
C ILE A 64 3.10 9.22 -13.40
N ALA A 65 1.87 8.93 -13.82
CA ALA A 65 1.32 9.34 -15.11
C ALA A 65 1.38 10.85 -15.40
N PRO A 66 1.07 11.77 -14.45
CA PRO A 66 1.23 13.20 -14.71
C PRO A 66 2.67 13.58 -15.07
N ASN A 67 3.64 13.07 -14.32
CA ASN A 67 5.07 13.31 -14.57
C ASN A 67 5.52 12.74 -15.91
N ALA A 68 5.02 11.54 -16.26
CA ALA A 68 5.30 10.93 -17.56
C ALA A 68 4.72 11.75 -18.72
N VAL A 69 3.52 12.33 -18.59
CA VAL A 69 2.94 13.23 -19.61
C VAL A 69 3.83 14.46 -19.81
N LEU A 70 4.30 15.08 -18.72
CA LEU A 70 5.19 16.24 -18.78
C LEU A 70 6.48 15.90 -19.56
N MET A 71 7.16 14.82 -19.16
CA MET A 71 8.40 14.39 -19.81
C MET A 71 8.18 14.03 -21.28
N ALA A 72 7.10 13.34 -21.62
CA ALA A 72 6.77 12.98 -22.99
C ALA A 72 6.52 14.21 -23.88
N CYS A 73 5.83 15.22 -23.34
CA CYS A 73 5.58 16.48 -24.04
C CYS A 73 6.88 17.25 -24.26
N LEU A 74 7.71 17.40 -23.23
CA LEU A 74 9.00 18.07 -23.34
C LEU A 74 9.91 17.36 -24.35
N TYR A 75 10.05 16.03 -24.26
CA TYR A 75 10.84 15.24 -25.20
C TYR A 75 10.34 15.38 -26.64
N THR A 76 9.03 15.35 -26.86
CA THR A 76 8.47 15.45 -28.21
C THR A 76 8.68 16.85 -28.79
N LEU A 77 8.45 17.90 -28.00
CA LEU A 77 8.68 19.29 -28.43
C LEU A 77 10.16 19.57 -28.68
N ASP A 78 11.04 19.04 -27.83
CA ASP A 78 12.49 19.17 -27.99
C ASP A 78 12.98 18.51 -29.27
N ARG A 79 12.57 17.25 -29.50
CA ARG A 79 12.89 16.53 -30.73
C ARG A 79 12.39 17.25 -31.99
N MET A 80 11.16 17.75 -31.98
CA MET A 80 10.60 18.48 -33.13
C MET A 80 11.24 19.85 -33.36
N ASN A 81 11.74 20.51 -32.31
CA ASN A 81 12.58 21.70 -32.48
C ASN A 81 13.94 21.32 -33.08
N GLY A 82 14.58 20.26 -32.60
CA GLY A 82 15.85 19.76 -33.13
C GLY A 82 15.77 19.34 -34.60
N ASP A 83 14.68 18.67 -34.99
CA ASP A 83 14.39 18.29 -36.38
C ASP A 83 13.87 19.48 -37.22
N SER A 84 13.83 20.70 -36.66
CA SER A 84 13.32 21.93 -37.28
C SER A 84 11.86 21.88 -37.76
N GLU A 85 11.08 20.86 -37.37
CA GLU A 85 9.68 20.70 -37.78
C GLU A 85 8.81 21.87 -37.29
N ILE A 86 9.00 22.31 -36.04
CA ILE A 86 8.25 23.45 -35.46
C ILE A 86 8.60 24.76 -36.18
N ILE A 87 9.86 24.94 -36.57
CA ILE A 87 10.34 26.12 -37.30
C ILE A 87 9.66 26.18 -38.69
N VAL A 88 9.68 25.08 -39.45
CA VAL A 88 9.06 25.03 -40.78
C VAL A 88 7.55 25.29 -40.68
N MET A 89 6.88 24.73 -39.67
CA MET A 89 5.45 24.94 -39.49
C MET A 89 5.08 26.37 -39.14
N THR A 90 5.83 27.00 -38.22
CA THR A 90 5.60 28.39 -37.84
C THR A 90 5.89 29.33 -39.01
N ALA A 91 6.93 29.06 -39.81
CA ALA A 91 7.22 29.77 -41.06
C ALA A 91 6.11 29.60 -42.11
N ALA A 92 5.46 28.44 -42.17
CA ALA A 92 4.30 28.18 -43.03
C ALA A 92 2.98 28.80 -42.50
N GLY A 93 3.03 29.61 -41.44
CA GLY A 93 1.88 30.31 -40.86
C GLY A 93 1.07 29.48 -39.86
N ALA A 94 1.58 28.34 -39.38
CA ALA A 94 0.90 27.58 -38.33
C ALA A 94 1.03 28.29 -36.97
N THR A 95 -0.11 28.56 -36.34
CA THR A 95 -0.16 29.07 -34.95
C THR A 95 0.36 28.02 -33.96
N VAL A 96 1.03 28.44 -32.89
CA VAL A 96 1.48 27.58 -31.77
C VAL A 96 0.36 26.67 -31.24
N TRP A 97 -0.86 27.19 -31.11
CA TRP A 97 -2.03 26.41 -30.67
C TRP A 97 -2.36 25.21 -31.54
N ARG A 98 -2.06 25.25 -32.84
CA ARG A 98 -2.28 24.13 -33.76
C ARG A 98 -1.30 22.99 -33.50
N ILE A 99 -0.08 23.32 -33.06
CA ILE A 99 0.97 22.37 -32.66
C ILE A 99 0.66 21.79 -31.27
N CYS A 100 0.17 22.62 -30.34
CA CYS A 100 -0.10 22.20 -28.96
C CYS A 100 -1.41 21.44 -28.76
N ARG A 101 -2.40 21.58 -29.66
CA ARG A 101 -3.69 20.86 -29.59
C ARG A 101 -3.59 19.34 -29.35
N PRO A 102 -2.76 18.56 -30.08
CA PRO A 102 -2.61 17.13 -29.82
C PRO A 102 -2.01 16.81 -28.45
N LEU A 103 -1.16 17.69 -27.88
CA LEU A 103 -0.64 17.52 -26.52
C LEU A 103 -1.78 17.68 -25.51
N ILE A 104 -2.55 18.76 -25.62
CA ILE A 104 -3.71 19.01 -24.73
C ILE A 104 -4.71 17.85 -24.81
N ALA A 105 -4.98 17.33 -26.00
CA ALA A 105 -5.85 16.17 -26.17
C ALA A 105 -5.33 14.94 -25.40
N LEU A 106 -4.01 14.69 -25.43
CA LEU A 106 -3.40 13.62 -24.63
C LEU A 106 -3.57 13.87 -23.12
N ALA A 107 -3.31 15.07 -22.60
CA ALA A 107 -3.51 15.35 -21.17
C ALA A 107 -4.95 15.12 -20.73
N VAL A 108 -5.93 15.55 -21.53
CA VAL A 108 -7.35 15.34 -21.20
C VAL A 108 -7.69 13.85 -21.16
N ILE A 109 -7.18 13.06 -22.12
CA ILE A 109 -7.37 11.61 -22.13
C ILE A 109 -6.73 10.97 -20.89
N VAL A 110 -5.47 11.31 -20.58
CA VAL A 110 -4.76 10.77 -19.42
C VAL A 110 -5.42 11.20 -18.11
N SER A 111 -5.85 12.45 -17.99
CA SER A 111 -6.61 12.98 -16.87
C SER A 111 -7.89 12.17 -16.62
N MET A 112 -8.66 11.90 -17.69
CA MET A 112 -9.88 11.12 -17.60
C MET A 112 -9.60 9.66 -17.17
N VAL A 113 -8.53 9.05 -17.68
CA VAL A 113 -8.10 7.71 -17.26
C VAL A 113 -7.69 7.71 -15.78
N ILE A 114 -6.90 8.68 -15.31
CA ILE A 114 -6.52 8.80 -13.90
C ILE A 114 -7.75 8.93 -13.01
N LEU A 115 -8.73 9.77 -13.40
CA LEU A 115 -9.97 9.94 -12.66
C LEU A 115 -10.72 8.59 -12.54
N LEU A 116 -10.89 7.86 -13.63
CA LEU A 116 -11.55 6.56 -13.63
C LEU A 116 -10.83 5.54 -12.74
N VAL A 117 -9.50 5.50 -12.81
CA VAL A 117 -8.69 4.61 -11.98
C VAL A 117 -8.83 4.98 -10.50
N ASN A 118 -8.75 6.27 -10.14
CA ASN A 118 -8.85 6.72 -8.76
C ASN A 118 -10.25 6.51 -8.15
N VAL A 119 -11.31 6.59 -8.94
CA VAL A 119 -12.70 6.44 -8.46
C VAL A 119 -13.10 4.97 -8.32
N PHE A 120 -12.73 4.11 -9.27
CA PHE A 120 -13.23 2.73 -9.34
C PHE A 120 -12.17 1.68 -9.04
N VAL A 121 -11.01 1.77 -9.70
CA VAL A 121 -10.01 0.70 -9.68
C VAL A 121 -9.20 0.74 -8.39
N ASN A 122 -8.73 1.93 -7.99
CA ASN A 122 -7.84 2.09 -6.85
C ASN A 122 -8.51 1.64 -5.54
N PRO A 123 -9.76 2.03 -5.21
CA PRO A 123 -10.41 1.56 -3.98
C PRO A 123 -10.61 0.04 -3.97
N ALA A 124 -10.96 -0.55 -5.12
CA ALA A 124 -11.14 -2.00 -5.25
C ALA A 124 -9.81 -2.75 -5.03
N CYS A 125 -8.72 -2.29 -5.65
CA CYS A 125 -7.40 -2.88 -5.48
C CYS A 125 -6.88 -2.72 -4.06
N MET A 126 -7.06 -1.56 -3.43
CA MET A 126 -6.62 -1.34 -2.04
C MET A 126 -7.40 -2.20 -1.03
N ARG A 127 -8.70 -2.42 -1.25
CA ARG A 127 -9.49 -3.36 -0.44
C ARG A 127 -9.01 -4.79 -0.60
N ALA A 128 -8.86 -5.26 -1.85
CA ALA A 128 -8.36 -6.60 -2.12
C ALA A 128 -6.96 -6.82 -1.53
N LEU A 129 -6.10 -5.79 -1.53
CA LEU A 129 -4.77 -5.85 -0.95
C LEU A 129 -4.86 -5.98 0.58
N ARG A 130 -5.73 -5.21 1.23
CA ARG A 130 -5.99 -5.32 2.67
C ARG A 130 -6.52 -6.70 3.03
N ASP A 131 -7.47 -7.23 2.28
CA ASP A 131 -8.06 -8.55 2.53
C ASP A 131 -6.98 -9.63 2.43
N LEU A 132 -6.13 -9.56 1.40
CA LEU A 132 -5.01 -10.47 1.22
C LEU A 132 -3.99 -10.36 2.36
N ILE A 133 -3.59 -9.14 2.76
CA ILE A 133 -2.70 -8.92 3.92
C ILE A 133 -3.32 -9.52 5.19
N THR A 134 -4.63 -9.37 5.38
CA THR A 134 -5.35 -9.86 6.55
C THR A 134 -5.38 -11.39 6.58
N GLN A 135 -5.68 -12.03 5.45
CA GLN A 135 -5.64 -13.49 5.30
C GLN A 135 -4.25 -14.03 5.57
N VAL A 136 -3.24 -13.44 4.94
CA VAL A 136 -1.83 -13.82 5.11
C VAL A 136 -1.39 -13.68 6.56
N ARG A 137 -1.76 -12.59 7.26
CA ARG A 137 -1.43 -12.43 8.69
C ARG A 137 -2.17 -13.42 9.59
N ALA A 138 -3.41 -13.77 9.27
CA ALA A 138 -4.16 -14.79 10.01
C ALA A 138 -3.50 -16.18 9.85
N ASP A 139 -3.09 -16.53 8.63
CA ASP A 139 -2.34 -17.75 8.34
C ASP A 139 -0.97 -17.76 9.01
N LEU A 140 -0.30 -16.61 9.09
CA LEU A 140 0.97 -16.48 9.80
C LEU A 140 0.86 -16.81 11.29
N ILE A 141 -0.22 -16.49 12.01
CA ILE A 141 -0.33 -16.91 13.42
C ILE A 141 -0.32 -18.44 13.53
N SER A 142 -0.90 -19.13 12.55
CA SER A 142 -0.89 -20.60 12.49
C SER A 142 0.46 -21.17 12.04
N GLN A 143 1.23 -20.42 11.22
CA GLN A 143 2.50 -20.83 10.62
C GLN A 143 3.74 -20.38 11.40
N VAL A 144 3.65 -19.31 12.20
CA VAL A 144 4.72 -18.73 13.04
C VAL A 144 5.04 -19.61 14.26
N LEU A 145 4.17 -20.57 14.55
CA LEU A 145 4.31 -21.58 15.58
C LEU A 145 5.04 -22.83 15.05
N GLN A 146 6.17 -22.62 14.37
CA GLN A 146 7.05 -23.72 13.98
C GLN A 146 7.76 -24.26 15.23
N PRO A 147 7.73 -25.59 15.46
CA PRO A 147 8.50 -26.22 16.53
C PRO A 147 9.98 -25.83 16.51
N GLY A 148 10.53 -25.51 17.69
CA GLY A 148 11.97 -25.34 17.92
C GLY A 148 12.58 -24.01 17.47
N ARG A 149 11.78 -23.01 17.06
CA ARG A 149 12.29 -21.67 16.71
C ARG A 149 11.57 -20.58 17.47
N PHE A 150 12.33 -19.58 17.93
CA PHE A 150 11.77 -18.34 18.46
C PHE A 150 11.28 -17.46 17.32
N SER A 151 10.06 -16.96 17.42
CA SER A 151 9.44 -16.14 16.39
C SER A 151 8.78 -14.91 17.00
N SER A 152 8.91 -13.77 16.31
CA SER A 152 8.41 -12.48 16.78
C SER A 152 7.47 -11.86 15.74
N PRO A 153 6.15 -12.14 15.79
CA PRO A 153 5.18 -11.63 14.82
C PRO A 153 5.06 -10.09 14.83
N GLU A 154 5.26 -9.49 16.00
CA GLU A 154 5.19 -8.04 16.23
C GLU A 154 6.37 -7.62 17.13
N ARG A 155 6.80 -6.37 17.04
CA ARG A 155 7.88 -5.85 17.87
C ARG A 155 7.46 -5.87 19.34
N GLY A 156 8.29 -6.48 20.20
CA GLY A 156 7.97 -6.68 21.62
C GLY A 156 7.13 -7.93 21.91
N LEU A 157 6.94 -8.80 20.92
CA LEU A 157 6.22 -10.07 21.08
C LEU A 157 7.13 -11.22 20.68
N THR A 158 7.24 -12.26 21.51
CA THR A 158 8.05 -13.44 21.21
C THR A 158 7.28 -14.71 21.56
N PHE A 159 7.21 -15.63 20.60
CA PHE A 159 6.65 -16.97 20.77
C PHE A 159 7.73 -18.02 20.56
N HIS A 160 7.61 -19.11 21.30
CA HIS A 160 8.38 -20.32 21.07
C HIS A 160 7.54 -21.53 21.47
N ILE A 161 7.63 -22.59 20.68
CA ILE A 161 6.98 -23.87 20.97
C ILE A 161 8.03 -24.95 20.80
N ARG A 162 8.11 -25.87 21.77
CA ARG A 162 9.06 -26.98 21.70
C ARG A 162 8.67 -27.97 20.61
N ASP A 163 7.42 -28.42 20.60
CA ASP A 163 6.93 -29.40 19.64
C ASP A 163 5.42 -29.27 19.37
N ARG A 164 4.94 -29.87 18.28
CA ARG A 164 3.52 -29.95 17.95
C ARG A 164 3.12 -31.41 17.76
N SER A 165 2.19 -31.87 18.59
CA SER A 165 1.63 -33.23 18.48
C SER A 165 0.89 -33.40 17.14
N LYS A 166 0.74 -34.65 16.69
CA LYS A 166 -0.01 -35.00 15.47
C LYS A 166 -1.48 -34.58 15.53
N ASP A 167 -2.03 -34.47 16.74
CA ASP A 167 -3.41 -34.02 16.99
C ASP A 167 -3.56 -32.49 16.99
N GLY A 168 -2.46 -31.76 16.71
CA GLY A 168 -2.45 -30.29 16.64
C GLY A 168 -2.22 -29.58 17.98
N GLU A 169 -2.02 -30.31 19.08
CA GLU A 169 -1.62 -29.75 20.37
C GLU A 169 -0.18 -29.19 20.33
N LEU A 170 -0.01 -28.03 20.94
CA LEU A 170 1.27 -27.37 21.12
C LEU A 170 1.88 -27.84 22.44
N LEU A 171 3.16 -28.22 22.43
CA LEU A 171 3.88 -28.72 23.60
C LEU A 171 5.03 -27.77 23.95
N GLY A 172 5.14 -27.41 25.22
CA GLY A 172 6.18 -26.52 25.74
C GLY A 172 6.13 -25.14 25.10
N LEU A 173 5.12 -24.36 25.47
CA LEU A 173 4.86 -23.04 24.94
C LEU A 173 5.47 -21.96 25.83
N LEU A 174 6.21 -21.05 25.21
CA LEU A 174 6.68 -19.80 25.78
C LEU A 174 6.08 -18.65 24.98
N PHE A 175 5.43 -17.73 25.67
CA PHE A 175 4.87 -16.53 25.08
C PHE A 175 5.29 -15.32 25.92
N HIS A 176 5.93 -14.34 25.29
CA HIS A 176 6.49 -13.17 25.94
C HIS A 176 5.94 -11.89 25.30
N ASP A 177 5.36 -11.00 26.12
CA ASP A 177 4.75 -9.74 25.69
C ASP A 177 5.37 -8.56 26.46
N GLU A 178 6.12 -7.72 25.73
CA GLU A 178 6.78 -6.50 26.18
C GLU A 178 6.09 -5.22 25.64
N ARG A 179 4.91 -5.32 25.03
CA ARG A 179 4.27 -4.17 24.36
C ARG A 179 3.75 -3.11 25.35
N ASP A 180 3.52 -3.47 26.61
CA ASP A 180 3.17 -2.50 27.66
C ASP A 180 4.42 -1.96 28.35
N SER A 181 4.66 -0.66 28.20
CA SER A 181 5.75 0.09 28.85
C SER A 181 5.78 0.01 30.39
N LYS A 182 4.69 -0.43 31.02
CA LYS A 182 4.58 -0.58 32.48
C LYS A 182 4.77 -2.01 32.94
N GLN A 183 4.38 -3.01 32.15
CA GLN A 183 4.39 -4.40 32.57
C GLN A 183 4.79 -5.34 31.44
N VAL A 184 5.69 -6.26 31.75
CA VAL A 184 6.07 -7.34 30.85
C VAL A 184 5.49 -8.64 31.39
N MET A 185 4.94 -9.47 30.49
CA MET A 185 4.37 -10.77 30.84
C MET A 185 5.04 -11.90 30.06
N SER A 186 5.47 -12.93 30.78
CA SER A 186 5.94 -14.19 30.20
C SER A 186 5.03 -15.33 30.63
N TYR A 187 4.43 -16.00 29.67
CA TYR A 187 3.60 -17.18 29.85
C TYR A 187 4.44 -18.40 29.50
N LEU A 188 4.55 -19.35 30.42
CA LEU A 188 5.12 -20.67 30.19
C LEU A 188 4.01 -21.70 30.40
N ALA A 189 3.80 -22.59 29.45
CA ALA A 189 2.77 -23.62 29.55
C ALA A 189 3.29 -24.96 29.01
N GLU A 190 2.90 -26.06 29.64
CA GLU A 190 3.27 -27.39 29.17
C GLU A 190 2.53 -27.78 27.89
N ARG A 191 1.24 -27.41 27.81
CA ARG A 191 0.38 -27.74 26.67
C ARG A 191 -0.40 -26.50 26.22
N GLY A 192 -0.71 -26.45 24.93
CA GLY A 192 -1.54 -25.40 24.35
C GLY A 192 -2.38 -25.90 23.19
N ARG A 193 -3.54 -25.28 22.98
CA ARG A 193 -4.38 -25.50 21.79
C ARG A 193 -4.82 -24.16 21.24
N ILE A 194 -4.81 -24.04 19.93
CA ILE A 194 -5.38 -22.89 19.23
C ILE A 194 -6.79 -23.27 18.81
N LEU A 195 -7.77 -22.50 19.25
CA LEU A 195 -9.13 -22.58 18.77
C LEU A 195 -9.44 -21.32 17.96
N SER A 196 -9.79 -21.51 16.70
CA SER A 196 -10.31 -20.43 15.85
C SER A 196 -11.83 -20.55 15.78
N ASN A 197 -12.53 -19.48 16.11
CA ASN A 197 -13.98 -19.37 16.00
C ASN A 197 -14.35 -18.08 15.24
N GLU A 198 -15.62 -17.85 14.92
CA GLU A 198 -16.07 -16.64 14.21
C GLU A 198 -15.72 -15.33 14.95
N LYS A 199 -15.50 -15.39 16.26
CA LYS A 199 -15.11 -14.24 17.10
C LYS A 199 -13.59 -13.98 17.15
N GLY A 200 -12.78 -14.83 16.55
CA GLY A 200 -11.32 -14.71 16.54
C GLY A 200 -10.58 -16.00 16.91
N SER A 201 -9.25 -15.90 16.99
CA SER A 201 -8.36 -17.01 17.35
C SER A 201 -7.93 -16.89 18.80
N PHE A 202 -7.99 -17.98 19.53
CA PHE A 202 -7.68 -18.04 20.95
C PHE A 202 -6.64 -19.13 21.23
N LEU A 203 -5.60 -18.77 21.97
CA LEU A 203 -4.64 -19.72 22.51
C LEU A 203 -5.08 -20.11 23.91
N ILE A 204 -5.48 -21.36 24.07
CA ILE A 204 -5.74 -21.96 25.37
C ILE A 204 -4.46 -22.66 25.81
N MET A 205 -3.91 -22.22 26.92
CA MET A 205 -2.75 -22.81 27.58
C MET A 205 -3.22 -23.64 28.78
N PHE A 206 -2.61 -24.79 28.97
CA PHE A 206 -2.87 -25.69 30.08
C PHE A 206 -1.60 -25.90 30.89
N ASP A 207 -1.76 -25.97 32.21
CA ASP A 207 -0.71 -26.27 33.18
C ASP A 207 0.53 -25.36 33.00
N GLY A 208 0.42 -24.13 33.48
CA GLY A 208 1.45 -23.12 33.24
C GLY A 208 1.62 -22.07 34.32
N TYR A 209 2.57 -21.18 34.08
CA TYR A 209 2.94 -20.07 34.95
C TYR A 209 2.97 -18.77 34.16
N VAL A 210 2.40 -17.71 34.72
CA VAL A 210 2.58 -16.34 34.23
C VAL A 210 3.59 -15.65 35.13
N HIS A 211 4.68 -15.20 34.55
CA HIS A 211 5.62 -14.29 35.21
C HIS A 211 5.28 -12.88 34.76
N ARG A 212 4.92 -12.03 35.72
CA ARG A 212 4.64 -10.61 35.49
C ARG A 212 5.67 -9.79 36.24
N TYR A 213 6.30 -8.85 35.54
CA TYR A 213 7.23 -7.91 36.16
C TYR A 213 7.04 -6.48 35.64
N ASP A 214 7.34 -5.50 36.49
CA ASP A 214 7.30 -4.09 36.15
C ASP A 214 8.51 -3.73 35.27
N ALA A 215 8.26 -3.09 34.13
CA ALA A 215 9.29 -2.75 33.16
C ALA A 215 10.32 -1.73 33.70
N LYS A 216 9.92 -0.89 34.68
CA LYS A 216 10.80 0.13 35.28
C LYS A 216 11.60 -0.37 36.47
N ASN A 217 11.19 -1.48 37.09
CA ASN A 217 11.83 -1.98 38.30
C ASN A 217 11.89 -3.51 38.30
N LYS A 218 12.84 -4.05 37.52
CA LYS A 218 13.03 -5.48 37.27
C LYS A 218 13.27 -6.33 38.53
N GLU A 219 13.73 -5.72 39.63
CA GLU A 219 14.17 -6.46 40.83
C GLU A 219 13.11 -6.63 41.93
N LYS A 220 12.03 -5.84 41.95
CA LYS A 220 11.18 -5.74 43.16
C LYS A 220 9.83 -6.45 43.14
N SER A 221 9.39 -7.04 42.03
CA SER A 221 8.11 -7.78 42.03
C SER A 221 7.93 -8.67 40.80
N VAL A 222 8.62 -9.81 40.76
CA VAL A 222 8.21 -10.90 39.85
C VAL A 222 7.02 -11.60 40.50
N GLN A 223 5.82 -11.36 39.98
CA GLN A 223 4.63 -12.10 40.36
C GLN A 223 4.57 -13.37 39.52
N ILE A 224 4.60 -14.53 40.17
CA ILE A 224 4.43 -15.83 39.53
C ILE A 224 3.03 -16.32 39.84
N ILE A 225 2.20 -16.44 38.81
CA ILE A 225 0.82 -16.91 38.91
C ILE A 225 0.75 -18.28 38.25
N LYS A 226 0.49 -19.33 39.02
CA LYS A 226 0.19 -20.66 38.48
C LYS A 226 -1.25 -20.69 37.96
N PHE A 227 -1.46 -21.28 36.79
CA PHE A 227 -2.78 -21.48 36.21
C PHE A 227 -2.92 -22.92 35.71
N ASP A 228 -4.11 -23.49 35.90
CA ASP A 228 -4.47 -24.78 35.32
C ASP A 228 -4.90 -24.59 33.86
N GLN A 229 -5.66 -23.52 33.59
CA GLN A 229 -6.04 -23.11 32.25
C GLN A 229 -5.99 -21.59 32.15
N ASN A 230 -5.36 -21.09 31.09
CA ASN A 230 -5.37 -19.67 30.76
C ASN A 230 -5.65 -19.47 29.27
N MET A 231 -6.40 -18.43 28.95
CA MET A 231 -6.81 -18.13 27.58
C MET A 231 -6.24 -16.78 27.18
N VAL A 232 -5.39 -16.79 26.16
CA VAL A 232 -4.86 -15.59 25.53
C VAL A 232 -5.57 -15.41 24.20
N ASP A 233 -6.23 -14.28 24.06
CA ASP A 233 -6.91 -13.89 22.82
C ASP A 233 -5.88 -13.51 21.76
N LEU A 234 -5.53 -14.47 20.89
CA LEU A 234 -4.61 -14.27 19.77
C LEU A 234 -5.14 -13.25 18.76
N SER A 235 -6.46 -12.97 18.75
CA SER A 235 -7.07 -11.94 17.89
C SER A 235 -6.53 -10.53 18.19
N LYS A 236 -5.99 -10.31 19.40
CA LYS A 236 -5.29 -9.08 19.79
C LYS A 236 -3.84 -9.02 19.32
N PHE A 237 -3.32 -10.10 18.75
CA PHE A 237 -1.96 -10.26 18.24
C PHE A 237 -1.92 -10.55 16.74
N GLY A 238 -3.04 -11.05 16.19
CA GLY A 238 -3.40 -10.92 14.79
C GLY A 238 -3.74 -9.49 14.44
N PRO A 239 -4.21 -9.21 13.21
CA PRO A 239 -4.54 -7.87 12.78
C PRO A 239 -5.52 -7.26 13.79
N GLN A 240 -4.98 -6.46 14.70
CA GLN A 240 -5.78 -5.72 15.65
C GLN A 240 -6.70 -4.87 14.81
N ASN A 241 -7.99 -5.17 14.90
CA ASN A 241 -9.09 -4.30 14.60
C ASN A 241 -9.06 -3.08 15.56
N LYS A 242 -7.88 -2.51 15.86
CA LYS A 242 -7.71 -1.21 16.53
C LYS A 242 -8.28 -0.08 15.67
N SER A 243 -8.41 -0.33 14.37
CA SER A 243 -9.32 0.36 13.46
C SER A 243 -10.51 -0.56 13.19
N GLY A 244 -11.41 -0.74 14.15
CA GLY A 244 -12.54 -1.67 14.03
C GLY A 244 -13.31 -1.42 12.74
N ASN A 245 -13.28 -2.36 11.79
CA ASN A 245 -13.91 -2.21 10.46
C ASN A 245 -13.61 -0.89 9.71
N LYS A 246 -12.66 -0.08 10.19
CA LYS A 246 -12.42 1.27 9.72
C LYS A 246 -11.57 1.13 8.48
N LEU A 247 -12.16 1.41 7.33
CA LEU A 247 -11.44 1.48 6.07
C LEU A 247 -10.44 2.63 6.16
N GLU A 248 -9.20 2.40 5.73
CA GLU A 248 -8.30 3.53 5.53
C GLU A 248 -8.90 4.43 4.45
N PRO A 249 -8.67 5.76 4.48
CA PRO A 249 -9.20 6.68 3.48
C PRO A 249 -8.96 6.22 2.03
N LYS A 250 -7.78 5.64 1.75
CA LYS A 250 -7.39 5.08 0.46
C LYS A 250 -8.25 3.89 -0.01
N GLN A 251 -8.90 3.20 0.91
CA GLN A 251 -9.75 2.02 0.66
C GLN A 251 -11.23 2.40 0.51
N MET A 252 -11.60 3.62 0.88
CA MET A 252 -12.98 4.11 0.78
C MET A 252 -13.34 4.49 -0.66
N PRO A 253 -14.58 4.23 -1.11
CA PRO A 253 -15.08 4.72 -2.37
C PRO A 253 -15.34 6.23 -2.25
N LEU A 254 -15.34 6.94 -3.39
CA LEU A 254 -15.47 8.40 -3.41
C LEU A 254 -16.73 8.90 -2.65
N MET A 255 -17.85 8.18 -2.75
CA MET A 255 -19.11 8.58 -2.10
C MET A 255 -19.01 8.58 -0.57
N GLU A 256 -18.28 7.63 -0.01
CA GLU A 256 -18.06 7.51 1.45
C GLU A 256 -17.02 8.54 1.94
N LEU A 257 -16.16 9.06 1.06
CA LEU A 257 -15.24 10.16 1.37
C LEU A 257 -15.96 11.52 1.40
N ILE A 258 -16.98 11.71 0.55
CA ILE A 258 -17.77 12.95 0.49
C ILE A 258 -18.76 13.00 1.65
N ASN A 259 -19.41 11.88 1.93
CA ASN A 259 -20.35 11.74 3.04
C ASN A 259 -19.95 10.52 3.88
N PRO A 260 -18.97 10.69 4.80
CA PRO A 260 -18.59 9.60 5.70
C PRO A 260 -19.80 9.21 6.55
N PRO A 261 -20.02 7.90 6.77
CA PRO A 261 -21.11 7.44 7.63
C PRO A 261 -20.93 8.02 9.03
N ASP A 262 -22.02 8.50 9.63
CA ASP A 262 -22.10 8.99 11.01
C ASP A 262 -21.88 7.82 12.00
N ASP A 263 -20.65 7.34 12.12
CA ASP A 263 -20.22 6.42 13.16
C ASP A 263 -19.42 7.23 14.19
N GLU A 264 -19.67 7.04 15.50
CA GLU A 264 -19.10 7.79 16.65
C GLU A 264 -17.56 7.67 16.79
N LYS A 265 -16.85 7.19 15.76
CA LYS A 265 -15.45 6.75 15.78
C LYS A 265 -14.49 7.56 14.90
N PHE A 266 -14.96 8.63 14.26
CA PHE A 266 -14.08 9.55 13.52
C PHE A 266 -13.67 10.72 14.41
N ASP A 267 -12.40 10.75 14.78
CA ASP A 267 -11.80 11.87 15.50
C ASP A 267 -11.51 13.03 14.54
N GLU A 268 -11.24 14.24 15.05
CA GLU A 268 -11.02 15.44 14.22
C GLU A 268 -9.85 15.24 13.23
N LYS A 269 -8.84 14.45 13.62
CA LYS A 269 -7.71 14.06 12.77
C LYS A 269 -8.11 13.15 11.62
N ASP A 270 -9.09 12.27 11.81
CA ASP A 270 -9.52 11.34 10.77
C ASP A 270 -10.28 12.07 9.66
N TYR A 271 -11.11 13.07 10.03
CA TYR A 271 -11.75 13.96 9.06
C TYR A 271 -10.73 14.73 8.22
N GLY A 272 -9.60 15.13 8.81
CA GLY A 272 -8.48 15.71 8.09
C GLY A 272 -7.91 14.78 7.01
N GLN A 273 -7.72 13.50 7.34
CA GLN A 273 -7.21 12.50 6.39
C GLN A 273 -8.21 12.18 5.28
N LEU A 274 -9.52 12.11 5.59
CA LEU A 274 -10.58 11.91 4.60
C LEU A 274 -10.65 13.07 3.60
N ARG A 275 -10.60 14.32 4.11
CA ARG A 275 -10.57 15.51 3.24
C ARG A 275 -9.32 15.54 2.37
N TYR A 276 -8.15 15.24 2.95
CA TYR A 276 -6.90 15.16 2.22
C TYR A 276 -7.00 14.16 1.05
N GLU A 277 -7.48 12.94 1.32
CA GLU A 277 -7.64 11.90 0.29
C GLU A 277 -8.64 12.31 -0.80
N LEU A 278 -9.76 12.92 -0.42
CA LEU A 278 -10.74 13.45 -1.36
C LEU A 278 -10.12 14.51 -2.28
N HIS A 279 -9.40 15.47 -1.70
CA HIS A 279 -8.70 16.50 -2.46
C HIS A 279 -7.60 15.90 -3.34
N GLU A 280 -6.84 14.93 -2.86
CA GLU A 280 -5.78 14.27 -3.64
C GLU A 280 -6.36 13.55 -4.86
N ARG A 281 -7.47 12.82 -4.71
CA ARG A 281 -8.13 12.09 -5.82
C ARG A 281 -8.72 13.02 -6.88
N LEU A 282 -9.21 14.20 -6.48
CA LEU A 282 -9.76 15.19 -7.40
C LEU A 282 -8.69 16.08 -8.03
N ALA A 283 -7.60 16.35 -7.31
CA ALA A 283 -6.48 17.15 -7.81
C ALA A 283 -5.57 16.38 -8.77
N THR A 284 -5.38 15.07 -8.54
CA THR A 284 -4.48 14.24 -9.36
C THR A 284 -4.80 14.25 -10.87
N PRO A 285 -6.08 14.18 -11.31
CA PRO A 285 -6.46 14.35 -12.72
C PRO A 285 -6.15 15.74 -13.29
N ILE A 286 -6.01 16.78 -12.46
CA ILE A 286 -5.74 18.15 -12.92
C ILE A 286 -4.25 18.32 -13.26
N TYR A 287 -3.35 17.56 -12.62
CA TYR A 287 -1.90 17.68 -12.85
C TYR A 287 -1.45 17.47 -14.30
N PRO A 288 -1.91 16.44 -15.06
CA PRO A 288 -1.54 16.28 -16.46
C PRO A 288 -1.86 17.52 -17.30
N ILE A 289 -3.01 18.16 -17.04
CA ILE A 289 -3.44 19.37 -17.76
C ILE A 289 -2.52 20.53 -17.40
N ALA A 290 -2.28 20.76 -16.11
CA ALA A 290 -1.39 21.82 -15.64
C ALA A 290 0.04 21.67 -16.20
N PHE A 291 0.58 20.45 -16.17
CA PHE A 291 1.91 20.15 -16.67
C PHE A 291 2.06 20.34 -18.17
N ILE A 292 1.03 20.04 -18.97
CA ILE A 292 1.07 20.35 -20.40
C ILE A 292 1.12 21.86 -20.64
N PHE A 293 0.36 22.67 -19.89
CA PHE A 293 0.46 24.12 -20.03
C PHE A 293 1.85 24.65 -19.67
N ILE A 294 2.50 24.06 -18.66
CA ILE A 294 3.90 24.37 -18.31
C ILE A 294 4.84 23.98 -19.46
N ALA A 295 4.69 22.78 -20.03
CA ALA A 295 5.50 22.33 -21.16
C ALA A 295 5.35 23.25 -22.39
N ILE A 296 4.11 23.65 -22.70
CA ILE A 296 3.80 24.59 -23.79
C ILE A 296 4.42 25.97 -23.52
N ALA A 297 4.36 26.46 -22.29
CA ALA A 297 4.95 27.75 -21.95
C ALA A 297 6.48 27.76 -22.10
N LEU A 298 7.15 26.65 -21.79
CA LEU A 298 8.61 26.54 -21.87
C LEU A 298 9.15 26.30 -23.29
N MET A 299 8.47 25.44 -24.07
CA MET A 299 8.97 24.90 -25.34
C MET A 299 7.99 25.02 -26.52
N GLY A 300 6.86 25.68 -26.36
CA GLY A 300 5.85 25.83 -27.41
C GLY A 300 6.25 26.77 -28.55
N GLN A 301 7.30 27.57 -28.39
CA GLN A 301 7.83 28.46 -29.43
C GLN A 301 9.02 27.84 -30.13
N ALA A 302 9.15 28.13 -31.43
CA ALA A 302 10.31 27.76 -32.22
C ALA A 302 11.59 28.34 -31.56
N ARG A 303 12.56 27.47 -31.28
CA ARG A 303 13.91 27.89 -30.86
C ARG A 303 14.88 27.60 -32.00
N THR A 304 15.73 28.57 -32.29
CA THR A 304 16.90 28.44 -33.18
C THR A 304 18.08 27.85 -32.45
#